data_AF-A0A815LGM8-F1
#
_entry.id   AF-A0A815LGM8-F1
#
_cell.length_a   1.000
_cell.length_b   1.000
_cell.length_c   1.000
_cell.angle_alpha   90.00
_cell.angle_beta   90.00
_cell.angle_gamma   90.00
#
_symmetry.space_group_name_H-M   'P 1'
#
loop_
_entity.id
_entity.type
_entity.pdbx_description
1 polymer ?
#
loop_
_entity_poly.entity_id
_entity_poly.type
_entity_poly.pdbx_seq_one_letter_code
_entity_poly.pdbx_strand_id
1 'polypeptide(L)'
;PFEPPKSMLTGFSRVLRLLRDFDWINEPLIINFNHELTKDQVFQMQAQFKTERSSLPALCIMPSVAFHESTKPSVPVMKRVIQLAKEALNHLETNNSESIKFLFRPSLTSYDVIIMLDPLQCPRAYQAIDHVSTEVTYTTRTKGSDVNNQQNKLLSVVDYDPAQLFVTELRAAYNEQAEFFHDEFGGLMVCVLWKPSKTTSNGHPNIDYVQIIDQWKSLGTGIIKEIRTFPERWC
;
A
#
# COMPACT_ATOMS: atom_id res chain seq x y z
N PRO A 1 24.66 0.44 -18.82
CA PRO A 1 24.89 1.17 -17.55
C PRO A 1 24.45 2.64 -17.67
N PHE A 2 23.76 3.17 -16.67
CA PHE A 2 23.35 4.57 -16.62
C PHE A 2 24.25 5.37 -15.66
N GLU A 3 24.55 6.64 -15.97
CA GLU A 3 25.14 7.60 -15.01
C GLU A 3 24.17 7.92 -13.87
N PRO A 4 24.62 8.39 -12.69
CA PRO A 4 23.72 8.85 -11.62
C PRO A 4 22.61 9.80 -12.13
N PRO A 5 21.35 9.62 -11.71
CA PRO A 5 20.25 10.43 -12.22
C PRO A 5 20.41 11.90 -11.79
N LYS A 6 20.33 12.82 -12.75
CA LYS A 6 20.47 14.28 -12.54
C LYS A 6 19.13 15.02 -12.40
N SER A 7 18.01 14.28 -12.44
CA SER A 7 16.65 14.82 -12.23
C SER A 7 15.74 13.80 -11.55
N MET A 8 14.71 14.30 -10.87
CA MET A 8 13.71 13.49 -10.18
C MET A 8 13.02 12.51 -11.14
N LEU A 9 12.56 12.98 -12.29
CA LEU A 9 11.87 12.15 -13.29
C LEU A 9 12.78 11.06 -13.88
N THR A 10 14.07 11.37 -14.06
CA THR A 10 15.06 10.37 -14.52
C THR A 10 15.25 9.28 -13.46
N GLY A 11 15.36 9.66 -12.18
CA GLY A 11 15.45 8.70 -11.08
C GLY A 11 14.20 7.82 -11.01
N PHE A 12 13.02 8.45 -11.00
CA PHE A 12 11.73 7.76 -10.93
C PHE A 12 11.51 6.78 -12.08
N SER A 13 11.70 7.22 -13.32
CA SER A 13 11.56 6.34 -14.50
C SER A 13 12.53 5.15 -14.49
N ARG A 14 13.74 5.32 -13.97
CA ARG A 14 14.69 4.20 -13.83
C ARG A 14 14.25 3.19 -12.78
N VAL A 15 13.65 3.64 -11.67
CA VAL A 15 13.05 2.73 -10.68
C VAL A 15 11.90 1.96 -11.30
N LEU A 16 11.02 2.63 -12.06
CA LEU A 16 9.93 1.94 -12.76
C LEU A 16 10.46 0.91 -13.77
N ARG A 17 11.54 1.22 -14.50
CA ARG A 17 12.18 0.25 -15.42
C ARG A 17 12.78 -0.93 -14.67
N LEU A 18 13.43 -0.69 -13.53
CA LEU A 18 13.93 -1.75 -12.66
C LEU A 18 12.78 -2.66 -12.22
N LEU A 19 11.67 -2.09 -11.74
CA LEU A 19 10.49 -2.87 -11.34
C LEU A 19 9.93 -3.71 -12.50
N ARG A 20 9.87 -3.14 -13.70
CA ARG A 20 9.33 -3.80 -14.90
C ARG A 20 10.21 -4.92 -15.44
N ASP A 21 11.52 -4.68 -15.55
CA ASP A 21 12.45 -5.49 -16.35
C ASP A 21 13.28 -6.48 -15.52
N PHE A 22 13.40 -6.27 -14.21
CA PHE A 22 14.23 -7.12 -13.37
C PHE A 22 13.62 -8.52 -13.20
N ASP A 23 14.47 -9.55 -13.23
CA ASP A 23 14.04 -10.94 -13.02
C ASP A 23 13.89 -11.23 -11.52
N TRP A 24 12.78 -10.79 -10.94
CA TRP A 24 12.41 -11.03 -9.55
C TRP A 24 12.25 -12.52 -9.20
N ILE A 25 12.19 -13.41 -10.19
CA ILE A 25 12.05 -14.86 -9.96
C ILE A 25 13.41 -15.48 -9.74
N ASN A 26 14.39 -15.20 -10.61
CA ASN A 26 15.66 -15.91 -10.63
C ASN A 26 16.84 -15.12 -10.09
N GLU A 27 16.69 -13.82 -9.80
CA GLU A 27 17.77 -12.97 -9.33
C GLU A 27 17.41 -12.21 -8.04
N PRO A 28 18.34 -12.10 -7.08
CA PRO A 28 18.20 -11.17 -5.97
C PRO A 28 18.65 -9.76 -6.38
N LEU A 29 17.95 -8.72 -5.93
CA LEU A 29 18.43 -7.35 -6.08
C LEU A 29 19.50 -7.06 -5.03
N ILE A 30 20.77 -7.22 -5.41
CA ILE A 30 21.91 -6.92 -4.53
C ILE A 30 22.23 -5.43 -4.60
N ILE A 31 22.18 -4.75 -3.45
CA ILE A 31 22.48 -3.31 -3.36
C ILE A 31 23.83 -3.13 -2.69
N ASN A 32 24.85 -2.85 -3.49
CA ASN A 32 26.21 -2.59 -3.02
C ASN A 32 26.41 -1.11 -2.69
N PHE A 33 26.02 -0.68 -1.49
CA PHE A 33 26.27 0.69 -1.05
C PHE A 33 27.78 0.91 -0.89
N ASN A 34 28.24 2.08 -1.35
CA ASN A 34 29.63 2.53 -1.26
C ASN A 34 30.69 1.56 -1.83
N HIS A 35 30.30 0.60 -2.68
CA HIS A 35 31.19 -0.44 -3.18
C HIS A 35 31.84 -1.31 -2.08
N GLU A 36 31.16 -1.48 -0.95
CA GLU A 36 31.62 -2.27 0.19
C GLU A 36 31.66 -3.77 -0.09
N LEU A 37 30.82 -4.26 -1.01
CA LEU A 37 30.80 -5.68 -1.39
C LEU A 37 31.87 -5.98 -2.43
N THR A 38 32.70 -6.97 -2.10
CA THR A 38 33.62 -7.63 -3.03
C THR A 38 32.87 -8.53 -4.02
N LYS A 39 33.52 -8.88 -5.13
CA LYS A 39 32.94 -9.81 -6.12
C LYS A 39 32.61 -11.18 -5.52
N ASP A 40 33.46 -11.66 -4.62
CA ASP A 40 33.27 -12.96 -3.96
C ASP A 40 32.06 -12.94 -3.02
N GLN A 41 31.85 -11.84 -2.29
CA GLN A 41 30.65 -11.67 -1.46
C GLN A 41 29.38 -11.61 -2.30
N VAL A 42 29.38 -10.87 -3.43
CA VAL A 42 28.24 -10.84 -4.35
C VAL A 42 27.93 -12.24 -4.89
N PHE A 43 28.96 -13.01 -5.27
CA PHE A 43 28.80 -14.39 -5.74
C PHE A 43 28.20 -15.30 -4.65
N GLN A 44 28.69 -15.19 -3.41
CA GLN A 44 28.14 -15.93 -2.27
C GLN A 44 26.68 -15.60 -2.01
N MET A 45 26.30 -14.32 -2.05
CA MET A 45 24.91 -13.88 -1.88
C MET A 45 23.99 -14.45 -2.98
N GLN A 46 24.45 -14.46 -4.23
CA GLN A 46 23.72 -15.08 -5.34
C GLN A 46 23.57 -16.61 -5.17
N ALA A 47 24.62 -17.29 -4.72
CA ALA A 47 24.59 -18.73 -4.46
C ALA A 47 23.64 -19.07 -3.30
N GLN A 48 23.65 -18.28 -2.23
CA GLN A 48 22.72 -18.40 -1.11
C GLN A 48 21.28 -18.20 -1.57
N PHE A 49 21.00 -17.14 -2.33
CA PHE A 49 19.66 -16.91 -2.89
C PHE A 49 19.14 -18.12 -3.68
N LYS A 50 19.97 -18.70 -4.56
CA LYS A 50 19.58 -19.88 -5.36
C LYS A 50 19.30 -21.10 -4.49
N THR A 51 20.09 -21.30 -3.44
CA THR A 51 19.94 -22.41 -2.50
C THR A 51 18.66 -22.27 -1.67
N GLU A 52 18.35 -21.06 -1.24
CA GLU A 52 17.24 -20.76 -0.33
C GLU A 52 15.97 -20.29 -1.03
N ARG A 53 15.97 -20.23 -2.38
CA ARG A 53 14.95 -19.55 -3.20
C ARG A 53 13.51 -19.92 -2.83
N SER A 54 13.26 -21.19 -2.53
CA SER A 54 11.94 -21.74 -2.17
C SER A 54 11.38 -21.16 -0.86
N SER A 55 12.25 -20.70 0.05
CA SER A 55 11.88 -20.09 1.33
C SER A 55 11.82 -18.56 1.28
N LEU A 56 12.36 -17.95 0.22
CA LEU A 56 12.48 -16.49 0.10
C LEU A 56 11.22 -15.85 -0.51
N PRO A 57 10.88 -14.62 -0.10
CA PRO A 57 9.75 -13.88 -0.65
C PRO A 57 9.91 -13.59 -2.15
N ALA A 58 8.80 -13.17 -2.78
CA ALA A 58 8.79 -12.82 -4.20
C ALA A 58 9.70 -11.62 -4.53
N LEU A 59 9.84 -10.69 -3.60
CA LEU A 59 10.77 -9.57 -3.66
C LEU A 59 11.96 -9.87 -2.75
N CYS A 60 13.14 -10.10 -3.31
CA CYS A 60 14.36 -10.32 -2.54
C CYS A 60 15.35 -9.17 -2.80
N ILE A 61 15.52 -8.31 -1.81
CA ILE A 61 16.49 -7.23 -1.81
C ILE A 61 17.56 -7.56 -0.78
N MET A 62 18.81 -7.58 -1.20
CA MET A 62 19.96 -7.94 -0.36
C MET A 62 20.95 -6.76 -0.33
N PRO A 63 20.79 -5.83 0.62
CA PRO A 63 21.70 -4.69 0.77
C PRO A 63 23.02 -5.10 1.44
N SER A 64 24.09 -4.33 1.18
CA SER A 64 25.40 -4.50 1.82
C SER A 64 25.43 -4.15 3.31
N VAL A 65 24.42 -3.42 3.78
CA VAL A 65 24.28 -2.96 5.16
C VAL A 65 23.10 -3.65 5.85
N ALA A 66 23.14 -3.73 7.18
CA ALA A 66 22.03 -4.26 7.97
C ALA A 66 20.75 -3.49 7.66
N PHE A 67 19.75 -4.19 7.13
CA PHE A 67 18.47 -3.62 6.73
C PHE A 67 17.38 -4.17 7.64
N HIS A 68 16.56 -3.27 8.18
CA HIS A 68 15.40 -3.65 8.98
C HIS A 68 14.38 -4.37 8.10
N GLU A 69 13.65 -5.33 8.67
CA GLU A 69 12.77 -6.26 7.95
C GLU A 69 12.10 -5.69 6.69
N SER A 70 12.42 -6.29 5.55
CA SER A 70 11.81 -5.93 4.27
C SER A 70 10.38 -6.45 4.22
N THR A 71 9.48 -5.64 3.66
CA THR A 71 8.13 -6.07 3.32
C THR A 71 8.21 -7.31 2.42
N LYS A 72 7.37 -8.31 2.69
CA LYS A 72 7.34 -9.57 1.94
C LYS A 72 6.09 -9.60 1.06
N PRO A 73 6.06 -8.87 -0.07
CA PRO A 73 4.88 -8.82 -0.92
C PRO A 73 4.56 -10.23 -1.45
N SER A 74 3.27 -10.53 -1.51
CA SER A 74 2.79 -11.75 -2.14
C SER A 74 3.06 -11.73 -3.65
N VAL A 75 3.09 -12.91 -4.28
CA VAL A 75 3.31 -13.01 -5.73
C VAL A 75 2.28 -12.19 -6.54
N PRO A 76 0.97 -12.20 -6.20
CA PRO A 76 0.00 -11.34 -6.87
C PRO A 76 0.31 -9.85 -6.74
N VAL A 77 0.72 -9.39 -5.56
CA VAL A 77 1.14 -7.99 -5.33
C VAL A 77 2.33 -7.64 -6.21
N MET A 78 3.34 -8.51 -6.30
CA MET A 78 4.49 -8.27 -7.18
C MET A 78 4.10 -8.19 -8.65
N LYS A 79 3.22 -9.08 -9.15
CA LYS A 79 2.70 -9.00 -10.52
C LYS A 79 1.99 -7.67 -10.76
N ARG A 80 1.21 -7.20 -9.78
CA ARG A 80 0.51 -5.92 -9.86
C ARG A 80 1.49 -4.74 -9.91
N VAL A 81 2.54 -4.76 -9.09
CA VAL A 81 3.61 -3.74 -9.11
C VAL A 81 4.28 -3.67 -10.48
N ILE A 82 4.64 -4.81 -11.07
CA ILE A 82 5.24 -4.87 -12.42
C ILE A 82 4.29 -4.28 -13.48
N GLN A 83 3.00 -4.64 -13.42
CA GLN A 83 2.00 -4.11 -14.34
C GLN A 83 1.83 -2.60 -14.19
N LEU A 84 1.72 -2.09 -12.96
CA LEU A 84 1.59 -0.65 -12.71
C LEU A 84 2.84 0.11 -13.16
N ALA A 85 4.04 -0.45 -12.95
CA ALA A 85 5.29 0.16 -13.42
C ALA A 85 5.34 0.25 -14.96
N LYS A 86 4.84 -0.78 -15.66
CA LYS A 86 4.71 -0.77 -17.11
C LYS A 86 3.76 0.33 -17.60
N GLU A 87 2.56 0.42 -17.03
CA GLU A 87 1.59 1.45 -17.42
C GLU A 87 2.08 2.86 -17.09
N ALA A 88 2.74 3.04 -15.94
CA ALA A 88 3.31 4.32 -15.56
C ALA A 88 4.43 4.78 -16.51
N LEU A 89 5.30 3.86 -16.96
CA LEU A 89 6.32 4.18 -17.95
C LEU A 89 5.73 4.56 -19.31
N ASN A 90 4.75 3.78 -19.78
CA ASN A 90 4.06 4.09 -21.03
C ASN A 90 3.46 5.49 -20.98
N HIS A 91 2.77 5.81 -19.87
CA HIS A 91 2.16 7.12 -19.67
C HIS A 91 3.17 8.27 -19.66
N LEU A 92 4.31 8.08 -18.97
CA LEU A 92 5.40 9.08 -18.96
C LEU A 92 6.04 9.29 -20.34
N GLU A 93 6.05 8.27 -21.20
CA GLU A 93 6.63 8.35 -22.54
C GLU A 93 5.64 8.95 -23.56
N THR A 94 4.33 8.73 -23.39
CA THR A 94 3.31 9.18 -24.35
C THR A 94 2.66 10.52 -24.00
N ASN A 95 2.48 10.83 -22.71
CA ASN A 95 1.60 11.92 -22.26
C ASN A 95 2.38 12.99 -21.47
N ASN A 96 3.23 13.73 -22.19
CA ASN A 96 4.07 14.76 -21.58
C ASN A 96 3.28 15.99 -21.06
N SER A 97 1.98 16.07 -21.34
CA SER A 97 1.09 17.19 -20.98
C SER A 97 0.15 16.88 -19.79
N GLU A 98 -0.04 15.61 -19.44
CA GLU A 98 -0.91 15.23 -18.32
C GLU A 98 -0.19 15.39 -16.98
N SER A 99 -0.95 15.71 -15.93
CA SER A 99 -0.37 15.86 -14.60
C SER A 99 0.14 14.51 -14.09
N ILE A 100 1.41 14.46 -13.68
CA ILE A 100 2.06 13.28 -13.07
C ILE A 100 1.28 12.71 -11.88
N LYS A 101 0.41 13.52 -11.26
CA LYS A 101 -0.52 13.11 -10.19
C LYS A 101 -1.33 11.87 -10.55
N PHE A 102 -1.68 11.69 -11.83
CA PHE A 102 -2.41 10.51 -12.28
C PHE A 102 -1.71 9.20 -11.93
N LEU A 103 -0.37 9.15 -12.00
CA LEU A 103 0.42 7.96 -11.67
C LEU A 103 0.29 7.52 -10.21
N PHE A 104 -0.11 8.45 -9.35
CA PHE A 104 -0.27 8.22 -7.92
C PHE A 104 -1.73 8.01 -7.51
N ARG A 105 -2.66 7.96 -8.47
CA ARG A 105 -4.07 7.62 -8.21
C ARG A 105 -4.26 6.11 -8.34
N PRO A 106 -4.72 5.40 -7.29
CA PRO A 106 -4.93 3.97 -7.38
C PRO A 106 -6.11 3.62 -8.29
N SER A 107 -5.94 2.62 -9.15
CA SER A 107 -7.04 2.04 -9.89
C SER A 107 -7.87 1.12 -8.98
N LEU A 108 -9.16 1.41 -8.84
CA LEU A 108 -10.08 0.70 -7.94
C LEU A 108 -10.75 -0.54 -8.58
N THR A 109 -10.46 -0.82 -9.84
CA THR A 109 -11.18 -1.84 -10.64
C THR A 109 -10.81 -3.28 -10.28
N SER A 110 -9.71 -3.50 -9.56
CA SER A 110 -9.20 -4.84 -9.26
C SER A 110 -9.48 -5.32 -7.84
N TYR A 111 -10.20 -4.53 -7.03
CA TYR A 111 -10.49 -4.87 -5.63
C TYR A 111 -11.91 -5.44 -5.48
N ASP A 112 -12.07 -6.34 -4.52
CA ASP A 112 -13.31 -7.04 -4.21
C ASP A 112 -14.23 -6.23 -3.30
N VAL A 113 -13.61 -5.48 -2.37
CA VAL A 113 -14.29 -4.61 -1.43
C VAL A 113 -13.51 -3.31 -1.28
N ILE A 114 -14.23 -2.20 -1.15
CA ILE A 114 -13.67 -0.87 -0.86
C ILE A 114 -14.38 -0.32 0.37
N ILE A 115 -13.63 -0.14 1.45
CA ILE A 115 -14.10 0.49 2.69
C ILE A 115 -13.76 1.97 2.60
N MET A 116 -14.78 2.83 2.54
CA MET A 116 -14.62 4.27 2.54
C MET A 116 -14.66 4.78 3.98
N LEU A 117 -13.62 5.52 4.36
CA LEU A 117 -13.48 6.11 5.69
C LEU A 117 -14.16 7.49 5.73
N ASP A 118 -14.66 7.87 6.90
CA ASP A 118 -15.15 9.22 7.15
C ASP A 118 -13.97 10.21 7.19
N PRO A 119 -13.90 11.19 6.28
CA PRO A 119 -12.83 12.18 6.27
C PRO A 119 -12.70 12.97 7.58
N LEU A 120 -13.79 13.12 8.34
CA LEU A 120 -13.76 13.81 9.65
C LEU A 120 -13.01 13.05 10.73
N GLN A 121 -12.84 11.74 10.56
CA GLN A 121 -12.10 10.86 11.47
C GLN A 121 -10.66 10.61 11.00
N CYS A 122 -10.28 11.13 9.83
CA CYS A 122 -8.98 10.90 9.21
C CYS A 122 -8.11 12.16 9.34
N PRO A 123 -7.24 12.27 10.36
CA PRO A 123 -6.45 13.48 10.60
C PRO A 123 -5.51 13.82 9.44
N ARG A 124 -5.11 12.82 8.64
CA ARG A 124 -4.22 13.00 7.47
C ARG A 124 -4.96 13.26 6.15
N ALA A 125 -6.30 13.37 6.13
CA ALA A 125 -7.07 13.55 4.90
C ALA A 125 -6.60 14.72 4.03
N TYR A 126 -6.04 15.78 4.66
CA TYR A 126 -5.49 16.93 3.97
C TYR A 126 -4.24 16.65 3.11
N GLN A 127 -3.60 15.48 3.29
CA GLN A 127 -2.41 15.07 2.55
C GLN A 127 -2.75 14.39 1.20
N ALA A 128 -4.03 14.08 0.97
CA ALA A 128 -4.47 13.39 -0.23
C ALA A 128 -4.14 14.16 -1.52
N ILE A 129 -3.80 13.42 -2.57
CA ILE A 129 -3.38 13.96 -3.88
C ILE A 129 -4.46 14.85 -4.51
N ASP A 130 -5.71 14.42 -4.36
CA ASP A 130 -6.91 15.10 -4.85
C ASP A 130 -7.70 15.70 -3.69
N HIS A 131 -7.02 16.19 -2.66
CA HIS A 131 -7.67 16.87 -1.55
C HIS A 131 -8.53 18.04 -2.06
N VAL A 132 -9.84 17.88 -1.96
CA VAL A 132 -10.78 18.97 -2.18
C VAL A 132 -10.85 19.74 -0.87
N SER A 133 -10.42 21.00 -0.90
CA SER A 133 -10.58 21.92 0.24
C SER A 133 -12.07 22.14 0.48
N THR A 134 -12.68 21.30 1.29
CA THR A 134 -14.01 21.59 1.84
C THR A 134 -13.87 22.75 2.82
N GLU A 135 -14.86 23.66 2.84
CA GLU A 135 -14.91 24.77 3.81
C GLU A 135 -14.87 24.29 5.27
N VAL A 136 -15.21 23.01 5.47
CA VAL A 136 -14.88 22.22 6.65
C VAL A 136 -13.38 21.95 6.63
N THR A 137 -12.62 22.89 7.17
CA THR A 137 -11.22 22.69 7.49
C THR A 137 -11.12 21.40 8.31
N TYR A 138 -10.35 20.43 7.84
CA TYR A 138 -9.93 19.22 8.59
C TYR A 138 -9.02 19.57 9.77
N THR A 139 -9.24 20.74 10.38
CA THR A 139 -8.75 21.01 11.71
C THR A 139 -9.56 20.10 12.61
N THR A 140 -8.87 19.23 13.33
CA THR A 140 -9.23 18.77 14.67
C THR A 140 -10.07 19.80 15.42
N ARG A 141 -11.39 19.87 15.23
CA ARG A 141 -12.35 20.76 15.92
C ARG A 141 -11.75 22.03 16.57
N THR A 142 -10.97 22.83 15.83
CA THR A 142 -10.41 24.11 16.34
C THR A 142 -10.98 25.31 15.59
N LYS A 143 -12.09 25.13 14.87
CA LYS A 143 -12.95 26.28 14.53
C LYS A 143 -13.87 26.55 15.73
N GLY A 144 -13.45 27.50 16.56
CA GLY A 144 -14.31 28.12 17.58
C GLY A 144 -14.03 27.68 19.01
N SER A 145 -12.84 27.98 19.54
CA SER A 145 -12.76 28.30 20.97
C SER A 145 -12.68 29.81 21.06
N ASP A 146 -13.83 30.44 21.27
CA ASP A 146 -13.90 31.70 21.99
C ASP A 146 -12.92 31.60 23.16
N VAL A 147 -11.94 32.50 23.19
CA VAL A 147 -10.85 32.57 24.17
C VAL A 147 -11.37 32.69 25.62
N ASN A 148 -12.69 32.78 25.82
CA ASN A 148 -13.36 32.99 27.09
C ASN A 148 -14.05 31.74 27.69
N ASN A 149 -14.16 30.60 26.99
CA ASN A 149 -14.79 29.40 27.56
C ASN A 149 -13.73 28.38 28.04
N GLN A 150 -13.17 28.63 29.23
CA GLN A 150 -12.19 27.77 29.90
C GLN A 150 -12.69 26.34 30.24
N GLN A 151 -13.97 26.02 30.01
CA GLN A 151 -14.57 24.73 30.38
C GLN A 151 -14.47 23.63 29.31
N ASN A 152 -14.11 23.95 28.06
CA ASN A 152 -13.97 22.95 26.99
C ASN A 152 -12.61 23.07 26.29
N LYS A 153 -11.52 23.01 27.07
CA LYS A 153 -10.18 22.80 26.53
C LYS A 153 -10.09 21.35 26.06
N LEU A 154 -10.69 21.06 24.90
CA LEU A 154 -10.51 19.79 24.20
C LEU A 154 -9.01 19.59 24.00
N LEU A 155 -8.44 18.63 24.71
CA LEU A 155 -7.03 18.28 24.57
C LEU A 155 -6.85 17.77 23.13
N SER A 156 -5.92 18.39 22.40
CA SER A 156 -5.49 17.84 21.12
C SER A 156 -4.86 16.48 21.41
N VAL A 157 -5.52 15.41 20.96
CA VAL A 157 -4.95 14.06 21.03
C VAL A 157 -3.83 14.02 20.01
N VAL A 158 -2.59 13.97 20.49
CA VAL A 158 -1.38 13.85 19.68
C VAL A 158 -1.20 12.38 19.31
N ASP A 159 -0.69 12.11 18.10
CA ASP A 159 -0.39 10.76 17.59
C ASP A 159 -1.56 9.78 17.51
N TYR A 160 -2.80 10.29 17.52
CA TYR A 160 -3.98 9.46 17.30
C TYR A 160 -4.44 9.54 15.84
N ASP A 161 -4.22 8.43 15.11
CA ASP A 161 -4.68 8.24 13.74
C ASP A 161 -5.67 7.06 13.67
N PRO A 162 -7.00 7.34 13.74
CA PRO A 162 -8.03 6.30 13.69
C PRO A 162 -7.93 5.41 12.46
N ALA A 163 -7.56 5.97 11.30
CA ALA A 163 -7.48 5.21 10.06
C ALA A 163 -6.35 4.18 10.14
N GLN A 164 -5.17 4.61 10.63
CA GLN A 164 -4.02 3.71 10.79
C GLN A 164 -4.27 2.63 11.85
N LEU A 165 -4.91 2.98 12.97
CA LEU A 165 -5.27 2.02 14.01
C LEU A 165 -6.26 0.98 13.49
N PHE A 166 -7.31 1.42 12.80
CA PHE A 166 -8.32 0.55 12.19
C PHE A 166 -7.71 -0.41 11.16
N VAL A 167 -6.86 0.08 10.26
CA VAL A 167 -6.20 -0.75 9.25
C VAL A 167 -5.23 -1.76 9.89
N THR A 168 -4.51 -1.35 10.93
CA THR A 168 -3.64 -2.25 11.70
C THR A 168 -4.44 -3.39 12.32
N GLU A 169 -5.57 -3.07 12.95
CA GLU A 169 -6.45 -4.06 13.59
C GLU A 169 -7.12 -4.98 12.56
N LEU A 170 -7.58 -4.44 11.42
CA LEU A 170 -8.09 -5.24 10.29
C LEU A 170 -7.04 -6.25 9.80
N ARG A 171 -5.80 -5.81 9.60
CA ARG A 171 -4.71 -6.68 9.17
C ARG A 171 -4.39 -7.73 10.25
N ALA A 172 -4.39 -7.37 11.53
CA ALA A 172 -4.12 -8.33 12.60
C ALA A 172 -5.21 -9.42 12.69
N ALA A 173 -6.48 -9.04 12.56
CA ALA A 173 -7.61 -9.96 12.73
C ALA A 173 -7.98 -10.77 11.48
N TYR A 174 -7.78 -10.21 10.27
CA TYR A 174 -8.32 -10.79 9.03
C TYR A 174 -7.28 -11.05 7.94
N ASN A 175 -5.98 -11.03 8.26
CA ASN A 175 -4.93 -11.31 7.28
C ASN A 175 -4.98 -12.74 6.74
N GLU A 176 -5.65 -13.71 7.37
CA GLU A 176 -5.80 -15.04 6.77
C GLU A 176 -6.80 -15.04 5.61
N GLN A 177 -7.83 -14.20 5.68
CA GLN A 177 -8.95 -14.18 4.76
C GLN A 177 -8.77 -13.14 3.65
N ALA A 178 -8.12 -12.00 3.94
CA ALA A 178 -8.01 -10.89 3.01
C ALA A 178 -6.68 -10.13 3.10
N GLU A 179 -6.31 -9.43 2.02
CA GLU A 179 -5.26 -8.42 1.98
C GLU A 179 -5.87 -7.00 1.99
N PHE A 180 -5.32 -6.11 2.81
CA PHE A 180 -5.82 -4.74 3.01
C PHE A 180 -4.80 -3.69 2.60
N PHE A 181 -5.18 -2.85 1.65
CA PHE A 181 -4.37 -1.78 1.08
C PHE A 181 -4.94 -0.41 1.48
N HIS A 182 -4.14 0.40 2.14
CA HIS A 182 -4.51 1.75 2.58
C HIS A 182 -3.35 2.70 2.28
N ASP A 183 -3.68 3.91 1.85
CA ASP A 183 -2.71 4.98 1.63
C ASP A 183 -2.54 5.80 2.91
N GLU A 184 -1.38 5.68 3.53
CA GLU A 184 -1.02 6.35 4.79
C GLU A 184 -0.91 7.87 4.63
N PHE A 185 -0.82 8.37 3.39
CA PHE A 185 -0.66 9.79 3.06
C PHE A 185 -1.98 10.46 2.67
N GLY A 186 -3.01 10.23 3.49
CA GLY A 186 -4.32 10.87 3.33
C GLY A 186 -5.34 10.05 2.55
N GLY A 187 -5.07 8.77 2.34
CA GLY A 187 -6.04 7.83 1.79
C GLY A 187 -7.30 7.72 2.64
N LEU A 188 -8.45 7.93 2.01
CA LEU A 188 -9.78 7.80 2.61
C LEU A 188 -10.44 6.44 2.30
N MET A 189 -9.67 5.51 1.74
CA MET A 189 -10.18 4.23 1.28
C MET A 189 -9.23 3.11 1.72
N VAL A 190 -9.80 2.03 2.23
CA VAL A 190 -9.13 0.75 2.41
C VAL A 190 -9.63 -0.18 1.32
N CYS A 191 -8.75 -0.53 0.39
CA CYS A 191 -9.03 -1.46 -0.69
C CYS A 191 -8.71 -2.87 -0.24
N VAL A 192 -9.59 -3.83 -0.54
CA VAL A 192 -9.51 -5.19 -0.02
C VAL A 192 -9.55 -6.20 -1.15
N LEU A 193 -8.71 -7.22 -1.04
CA LEU A 193 -8.68 -8.39 -1.91
C LEU A 193 -8.87 -9.66 -1.07
N TRP A 194 -9.76 -10.55 -1.48
CA TRP A 194 -9.90 -11.84 -0.81
C TRP A 194 -8.71 -12.74 -1.14
N LYS A 195 -8.21 -13.46 -0.13
CA LYS A 195 -7.22 -14.50 -0.35
C LYS A 195 -7.94 -15.76 -0.86
N PRO A 196 -7.35 -16.49 -1.81
CA PRO A 196 -7.95 -17.72 -2.30
C PRO A 196 -8.10 -18.71 -1.14
N SER A 197 -9.35 -19.03 -0.81
CA SER A 197 -9.65 -20.00 0.25
C SER A 197 -9.28 -21.40 -0.21
N LYS A 198 -8.91 -22.28 0.74
CA LYS A 198 -8.82 -23.71 0.46
C LYS A 198 -10.23 -24.20 0.13
N THR A 199 -10.47 -24.50 -1.15
CA THR A 199 -11.76 -25.01 -1.61
C THR A 199 -12.09 -26.30 -0.87
N THR A 200 -13.30 -26.38 -0.31
CA THR A 200 -13.83 -27.65 0.20
C THR A 200 -14.18 -28.54 -1.00
N SER A 201 -14.33 -29.86 -0.79
CA SER A 201 -14.63 -30.89 -1.82
C SER A 201 -15.78 -30.56 -2.78
N ASN A 202 -16.62 -29.58 -2.46
CA ASN A 202 -17.80 -29.19 -3.22
C ASN A 202 -17.60 -27.91 -4.07
N GLY A 203 -16.37 -27.40 -4.18
CA GLY A 203 -16.03 -26.29 -5.09
C GLY A 203 -16.49 -24.89 -4.63
N HIS A 204 -17.23 -24.77 -3.53
CA HIS A 204 -17.59 -23.48 -2.95
C HIS A 204 -16.59 -23.05 -1.86
N PRO A 205 -16.16 -21.77 -1.83
CA PRO A 205 -15.38 -21.24 -0.72
C PRO A 205 -16.19 -21.33 0.57
N ASN A 206 -15.64 -21.98 1.60
CA ASN A 206 -16.24 -22.07 2.94
C ASN A 206 -15.95 -20.78 3.73
N ILE A 207 -16.27 -19.64 3.14
CA ILE A 207 -16.09 -18.32 3.75
C ILE A 207 -17.41 -17.56 3.58
N ASP A 208 -18.06 -17.27 4.69
CA ASP A 208 -19.19 -16.34 4.71
C ASP A 208 -18.65 -14.91 4.64
N TYR A 209 -18.36 -14.47 3.42
CA TYR A 209 -17.86 -13.12 3.15
C TYR A 209 -18.81 -12.03 3.68
N VAL A 210 -20.12 -12.30 3.72
CA VAL A 210 -21.11 -11.35 4.24
C VAL A 210 -20.93 -11.17 5.74
N GLN A 211 -20.79 -12.28 6.48
CA GLN A 211 -20.55 -12.24 7.91
C GLN A 211 -19.23 -11.51 8.25
N ILE A 212 -18.17 -11.76 7.50
CA ILE A 212 -16.87 -11.09 7.71
C ILE A 212 -17.00 -9.57 7.47
N ILE A 213 -17.69 -9.17 6.40
CA ILE A 213 -17.90 -7.75 6.11
C ILE A 213 -18.70 -7.07 7.21
N ASP A 214 -19.70 -7.75 7.80
CA ASP A 214 -20.44 -7.21 8.93
C ASP A 214 -19.58 -7.07 10.19
N GLN A 215 -18.63 -7.98 10.41
CA GLN A 215 -17.64 -7.83 11.48
C GLN A 215 -16.73 -6.62 11.24
N TRP A 216 -16.33 -6.34 9.98
CA TRP A 216 -15.57 -5.13 9.65
C TRP A 216 -16.37 -3.86 9.92
N LYS A 217 -17.68 -3.84 9.64
CA LYS A 217 -18.57 -2.71 10.00
C LYS A 217 -18.59 -2.49 11.50
N SER A 218 -18.72 -3.57 12.27
CA SER A 218 -18.72 -3.49 13.74
C SER A 218 -17.37 -2.97 14.26
N LEU A 219 -16.26 -3.45 13.70
CA LEU A 219 -14.92 -3.03 14.08
C LEU A 219 -14.67 -1.55 13.78
N GLY A 220 -15.03 -1.10 12.58
CA GLY A 220 -14.86 0.28 12.15
C GLY A 220 -16.04 1.19 12.50
N THR A 221 -16.79 0.88 13.55
CA THR A 221 -17.90 1.72 14.00
C THR A 221 -17.41 3.13 14.28
N GLY A 222 -18.03 4.13 13.64
CA GLY A 222 -17.68 5.54 13.81
C GLY A 222 -16.59 6.05 12.86
N ILE A 223 -15.78 5.19 12.24
CA ILE A 223 -14.79 5.58 11.21
C ILE A 223 -15.22 5.20 9.80
N ILE A 224 -15.96 4.11 9.62
CA ILE A 224 -16.43 3.69 8.29
C ILE A 224 -17.62 4.56 7.87
N LYS A 225 -17.52 5.15 6.69
CA LYS A 225 -18.61 5.88 6.03
C LYS A 225 -19.45 4.98 5.13
N GLU A 226 -18.81 4.14 4.33
CA GLU A 226 -19.48 3.28 3.35
C GLU A 226 -18.60 2.04 3.08
N ILE A 227 -19.21 0.89 2.78
CA ILE A 227 -18.50 -0.27 2.23
C ILE A 227 -19.13 -0.64 0.89
N ARG A 228 -18.31 -0.65 -0.17
CA ARG A 228 -18.71 -1.09 -1.51
C ARG A 228 -18.17 -2.49 -1.75
N THR A 229 -19.03 -3.38 -2.22
CA THR A 229 -18.67 -4.76 -2.55
C THR A 229 -18.86 -4.99 -4.04
N PHE A 230 -18.03 -5.86 -4.62
CA PHE A 230 -18.10 -6.26 -6.01
C PHE A 230 -18.17 -7.80 -6.09
N PRO A 231 -19.33 -8.41 -5.80
CA PRO A 231 -19.47 -9.87 -5.70
C PRO A 231 -19.09 -10.64 -6.96
N GLU A 232 -19.27 -10.02 -8.13
CA GLU A 232 -18.87 -10.53 -9.45
C GLU A 232 -17.37 -10.88 -9.56
N ARG A 233 -16.55 -10.43 -8.60
CA ARG A 233 -15.09 -10.60 -8.57
C ARG A 233 -14.61 -11.64 -7.55
N TRP A 234 -15.52 -12.18 -6.74
CA TRP A 234 -15.18 -13.14 -5.69
C TRP A 234 -14.87 -14.51 -6.33
N CYS A 235 -13.60 -14.74 -6.66
CA CYS A 235 -13.13 -15.97 -7.30
C CYS A 235 -11.88 -16.51 -6.58
#